data_AF-A0AAV1AG89-F1
#
_entry.id   AF-A0AAV1AG89-F1
#
_cell.length_a   1.000
_cell.length_b   1.000
_cell.length_c   1.000
_cell.angle_alpha   90.00
_cell.angle_beta   90.00
_cell.angle_gamma   90.00
#
_symmetry.space_group_name_H-M   'P 1'
#
loop_
_entity.id
_entity.type
_entity.pdbx_description
1 polymer ?
#
loop_
_entity_poly.entity_id
_entity_poly.type
_entity_poly.pdbx_seq_one_letter_code
_entity_poly.pdbx_strand_id
1 'polypeptide(L)'
;MKKKTCLTTCDPHAKHKVVNSNTPQVEEGKEIFFTYDVEFQECDVKWASRWDAYLLMSDDQIHWFSIVNSSMIVLFLSGMVVMIMLRTLYHDISKYNELKTQEEAQEETDWKLVDGDVFRPPNNSDLLCVYVGTGVQFFGMILVIMLLANLGFLSPSNRGGLMTIMLLIWVFMGILVVYSSARLYKMFKGSEWKKITLRIAVMFPASVSAIFFVLNGLIWGQKPSGAMSFGTMFALIFLWFGISVPLYFWWLYWARKPAIENPKADP
;
A
#
# COMPACT_ATOMS: atom_id res chain seq x y z
N MET A 1 -42.36 9.55 -43.62
CA MET A 1 -42.65 9.72 -42.18
C MET A 1 -41.70 10.77 -41.61
N LYS A 2 -42.19 11.94 -41.17
CA LYS A 2 -41.35 12.93 -40.48
C LYS A 2 -40.95 12.35 -39.11
N LYS A 3 -39.67 12.01 -38.93
CA LYS A 3 -39.13 11.66 -37.60
C LYS A 3 -39.34 12.86 -36.68
N LYS A 4 -40.26 12.74 -35.71
CA LYS A 4 -40.31 13.67 -34.57
C LYS A 4 -39.02 13.45 -33.78
N THR A 5 -38.13 14.43 -33.80
CA THR A 5 -36.89 14.44 -33.00
C THR A 5 -37.11 15.03 -31.61
N CYS A 6 -38.35 15.40 -31.26
CA CYS A 6 -38.68 15.98 -29.97
C CYS A 6 -38.96 14.87 -28.95
N LEU A 7 -38.20 14.88 -27.86
CA LEU A 7 -38.35 13.93 -26.75
C LEU A 7 -39.61 14.29 -25.96
N THR A 8 -40.51 13.33 -25.77
CA THR A 8 -41.75 13.54 -25.00
C THR A 8 -41.55 13.54 -23.49
N THR A 9 -40.41 13.05 -23.01
CA THR A 9 -40.05 12.96 -21.59
C THR A 9 -39.30 14.20 -21.08
N CYS A 10 -38.61 14.93 -21.95
CA CYS A 10 -37.88 16.16 -21.66
C CYS A 10 -38.18 17.19 -22.74
N ASP A 11 -39.26 17.95 -22.57
CA ASP A 11 -39.62 19.05 -23.47
C ASP A 11 -38.92 20.34 -22.99
N PRO A 12 -37.94 20.89 -23.75
CA PRO A 12 -37.24 22.12 -23.36
C PRO A 12 -38.15 23.36 -23.34
N HIS A 13 -39.36 23.29 -23.92
CA HIS A 13 -40.33 24.38 -23.87
C HIS A 13 -41.33 24.24 -22.71
N ALA A 14 -41.38 23.09 -22.07
CA ALA A 14 -42.23 22.87 -20.92
C ALA A 14 -41.50 23.35 -19.65
N LYS A 15 -41.92 24.49 -19.10
CA LYS A 15 -41.34 25.09 -17.87
C LYS A 15 -41.69 24.31 -16.58
N HIS A 16 -41.64 22.99 -16.59
CA HIS A 16 -41.85 22.17 -15.41
C HIS A 16 -40.70 21.19 -15.22
N LYS A 17 -40.19 21.08 -13.99
CA LYS A 17 -39.18 20.10 -13.63
C LYS A 17 -39.86 18.74 -13.50
N VAL A 18 -39.50 17.79 -14.36
CA VAL A 18 -39.93 16.39 -14.24
C VAL A 18 -39.07 15.73 -13.16
N VAL A 19 -39.59 15.66 -11.93
CA VAL A 19 -38.86 15.09 -10.77
C VAL A 19 -39.00 13.56 -10.68
N ASN A 20 -40.05 13.00 -11.28
CA ASN A 20 -40.27 11.55 -11.34
C ASN A 20 -40.95 11.20 -12.67
N SER A 21 -40.22 10.58 -13.60
CA SER A 21 -40.83 9.91 -14.75
C SER A 21 -41.05 8.44 -14.38
N ASN A 22 -42.21 7.88 -14.76
CA ASN A 22 -42.42 6.44 -14.72
C ASN A 22 -41.21 5.73 -15.33
N THR A 23 -40.69 4.70 -14.65
CA THR A 23 -39.54 3.94 -15.14
C THR A 23 -39.85 3.41 -16.54
N PRO A 24 -39.08 3.77 -17.57
CA PRO A 24 -39.33 3.24 -18.89
C PRO A 24 -39.13 1.72 -18.83
N GLN A 25 -40.13 0.95 -19.25
CA GLN A 25 -39.95 -0.49 -19.47
C GLN A 25 -39.00 -0.65 -20.66
N VAL A 26 -37.76 -1.03 -20.36
CA VAL A 26 -36.72 -1.25 -21.37
C VAL A 26 -36.80 -2.69 -21.85
N GLU A 27 -37.05 -2.87 -23.14
CA GLU A 27 -36.89 -4.16 -23.83
C GLU A 27 -35.43 -4.33 -24.29
N GLU A 28 -34.92 -5.55 -24.19
CA GLU A 28 -33.56 -5.91 -24.57
C GLU A 28 -33.32 -5.62 -26.07
N GLY A 29 -32.25 -4.85 -26.39
CA GLY A 29 -31.86 -4.53 -27.77
C GLY A 29 -32.37 -3.21 -28.35
N LYS A 30 -33.15 -2.40 -27.60
CA LYS A 30 -33.54 -1.04 -28.03
C LYS A 30 -32.46 0.00 -27.73
N GLU A 31 -32.17 0.86 -28.71
CA GLU A 31 -31.31 2.04 -28.51
C GLU A 31 -32.05 3.10 -27.68
N ILE A 32 -31.46 3.50 -26.56
CA ILE A 32 -31.99 4.53 -25.67
C ILE A 32 -31.15 5.80 -25.85
N PHE A 33 -31.82 6.91 -26.13
CA PHE A 33 -31.19 8.24 -26.18
C PHE A 33 -31.27 8.88 -24.80
N PHE A 34 -30.12 9.07 -24.16
CA PHE A 34 -30.01 9.82 -22.93
C PHE A 34 -29.68 11.28 -23.24
N THR A 35 -30.47 12.20 -22.69
CA THR A 35 -30.21 13.63 -22.73
C THR A 35 -30.43 14.18 -21.34
N TYR A 36 -29.54 15.06 -20.90
CA TYR A 36 -29.66 15.76 -19.63
C TYR A 36 -29.63 17.26 -19.89
N ASP A 37 -30.31 18.02 -19.04
CA ASP A 37 -30.21 19.48 -19.02
C ASP A 37 -29.63 19.89 -17.66
N VAL A 38 -28.83 20.95 -17.64
CA VAL A 38 -28.15 21.43 -16.44
C VAL A 38 -28.51 22.88 -16.22
N GLU A 39 -29.25 23.14 -15.14
CA GLU A 39 -29.49 24.49 -14.66
C GLU A 39 -28.50 24.79 -13.53
N PHE A 40 -27.55 25.69 -13.77
CA PHE A 40 -26.62 26.14 -12.75
C PHE A 40 -27.28 27.20 -11.87
N GLN A 41 -27.34 26.96 -10.56
CA GLN A 41 -27.76 27.95 -9.57
C GLN A 41 -26.57 28.36 -8.71
N GLU A 42 -26.44 29.67 -8.47
CA GLU A 42 -25.45 30.18 -7.52
C GLU A 42 -25.82 29.73 -6.10
N CYS A 43 -24.80 29.38 -5.32
CA CYS A 43 -24.95 28.90 -3.97
C CYS A 43 -23.85 29.50 -3.10
N ASP A 44 -24.23 30.08 -1.96
CA ASP A 44 -23.33 30.76 -1.02
C ASP A 44 -22.33 29.82 -0.33
N VAL A 45 -22.51 28.50 -0.46
CA VAL A 45 -21.61 27.50 0.09
C VAL A 45 -20.33 27.42 -0.75
N LYS A 46 -19.19 27.74 -0.11
CA LYS A 46 -17.85 27.58 -0.67
C LYS A 46 -17.65 26.16 -1.17
N TRP A 47 -17.02 26.00 -2.34
CA TRP A 47 -16.82 24.70 -3.00
C TRP A 47 -16.26 23.61 -2.07
N ALA A 48 -15.29 23.97 -1.21
CA ALA A 48 -14.66 23.05 -0.26
C ALA A 48 -15.66 22.41 0.73
N SER A 49 -16.67 23.17 1.16
CA SER A 49 -17.67 22.73 2.15
C SER A 49 -18.89 22.05 1.53
N ARG A 50 -19.00 22.00 0.19
CA ARG A 50 -20.14 21.36 -0.49
C ARG A 50 -20.18 19.85 -0.26
N TRP A 51 -19.03 19.24 0.02
CA TRP A 51 -18.92 17.81 0.29
C TRP A 51 -19.29 17.44 1.73
N ASP A 52 -19.26 18.39 2.66
CA ASP A 52 -19.56 18.14 4.07
C ASP A 52 -20.96 17.54 4.24
N ALA A 53 -21.93 17.99 3.43
CA ALA A 53 -23.29 17.44 3.42
C ALA A 53 -23.35 15.94 3.05
N TYR A 54 -22.45 15.47 2.19
CA TYR A 54 -22.36 14.05 1.81
C TYR A 54 -21.48 13.23 2.76
N LEU A 55 -20.60 13.89 3.52
CA LEU A 55 -19.67 13.28 4.45
C LEU A 55 -20.19 13.25 5.89
N LEU A 56 -21.32 13.90 6.17
CA LEU A 56 -22.04 13.79 7.44
C LEU A 56 -22.53 12.35 7.63
N MET A 57 -21.67 11.52 8.21
CA MET A 57 -21.97 10.13 8.53
C MET A 57 -23.01 10.13 9.65
N SER A 58 -24.24 9.70 9.34
CA SER A 58 -25.37 9.76 10.27
C SER A 58 -25.43 8.58 11.26
N ASP A 59 -24.36 7.79 11.36
CA ASP A 59 -24.41 6.48 12.04
C ASP A 59 -23.12 6.12 12.81
N ASP A 60 -22.63 7.05 13.65
CA ASP A 60 -21.43 6.84 14.48
C ASP A 60 -21.52 5.62 15.42
N GLN A 61 -22.74 5.16 15.75
CA GLN A 61 -22.96 4.08 16.71
C GLN A 61 -22.47 2.72 16.18
N ILE A 62 -22.64 2.44 14.89
CA ILE A 62 -22.24 1.16 14.29
C ILE A 62 -20.71 1.09 14.07
N HIS A 63 -20.09 2.22 13.74
CA HIS A 63 -18.65 2.28 13.43
C HIS A 63 -17.76 2.03 14.66
N TRP A 64 -18.05 2.68 15.79
CA TRP A 64 -17.28 2.44 17.01
C TRP A 64 -17.43 1.00 17.51
N PHE A 65 -18.62 0.40 17.41
CA PHE A 65 -18.83 -1.01 17.76
C PHE A 65 -17.96 -1.96 16.91
N SER A 66 -17.85 -1.70 15.61
CA SER A 66 -16.96 -2.48 14.73
C SER A 66 -15.47 -2.29 15.07
N ILE A 67 -15.06 -1.11 15.50
CA ILE A 67 -13.68 -0.84 15.95
C ILE A 67 -13.38 -1.64 17.22
N VAL A 68 -14.27 -1.61 18.21
CA VAL A 68 -14.12 -2.40 19.44
C VAL A 68 -14.03 -3.89 19.10
N ASN A 69 -14.95 -4.41 18.30
CA ASN A 69 -14.96 -5.84 17.92
C ASN A 69 -13.67 -6.28 17.21
N SER A 70 -13.22 -5.52 16.21
CA SER A 70 -11.98 -5.82 15.50
C SER A 70 -10.74 -5.71 16.40
N SER A 71 -10.69 -4.70 17.28
CA SER A 71 -9.59 -4.55 18.24
C SER A 71 -9.53 -5.71 19.26
N MET A 72 -10.67 -6.20 19.74
CA MET A 72 -10.73 -7.38 20.63
C MET A 72 -10.17 -8.63 19.95
N ILE A 73 -10.53 -8.87 18.69
CA ILE A 73 -10.01 -10.02 17.91
C ILE A 73 -8.48 -9.92 17.75
N VAL A 74 -7.96 -8.73 17.39
CA VAL A 74 -6.52 -8.51 17.24
C VAL A 74 -5.77 -8.72 18.56
N LEU A 75 -6.29 -8.19 19.67
CA LEU A 75 -5.70 -8.39 21.00
C LEU A 75 -5.70 -9.86 21.41
N PHE A 76 -6.79 -10.58 21.17
CA PHE A 76 -6.88 -12.00 21.49
C PHE A 76 -5.91 -12.84 20.65
N LEU A 77 -5.84 -12.60 19.34
CA LEU A 77 -4.89 -13.28 18.45
C LEU A 77 -3.43 -12.98 18.83
N SER A 78 -3.12 -11.72 19.12
CA SER A 78 -1.79 -11.31 19.60
C SER A 78 -1.45 -12.01 20.92
N GLY A 79 -2.37 -12.02 21.88
CA GLY A 79 -2.20 -12.72 23.15
C GLY A 79 -1.99 -14.23 22.99
N MET A 80 -2.70 -14.87 22.05
CA MET A 80 -2.50 -16.29 21.73
C MET A 80 -1.11 -16.55 21.15
N VAL A 81 -0.64 -15.70 20.22
CA VAL A 81 0.72 -15.79 19.66
C VAL A 81 1.78 -15.60 20.75
N VAL A 82 1.61 -14.61 21.63
CA VAL A 82 2.52 -14.38 22.76
C VAL A 82 2.51 -15.57 23.72
N MET A 83 1.35 -16.17 24.02
CA MET A 83 1.27 -17.36 24.88
C MET A 83 1.98 -18.57 24.25
N ILE A 84 1.81 -18.79 22.95
CA ILE A 84 2.54 -19.83 22.22
C ILE A 84 4.06 -19.55 22.27
N MET A 85 4.48 -18.33 21.98
CA MET A 85 5.89 -17.92 21.99
C MET A 85 6.51 -18.06 23.38
N LEU A 86 5.82 -17.64 24.43
CA LEU A 86 6.27 -17.81 25.82
C LEU A 86 6.33 -19.28 26.19
N ARG A 87 5.34 -20.09 25.80
CA ARG A 87 5.35 -21.53 26.06
C ARG A 87 6.56 -22.21 25.40
N THR A 88 6.86 -21.87 24.14
CA THR A 88 8.06 -22.39 23.46
C THR A 88 9.34 -21.89 24.12
N LEU A 89 9.41 -20.59 24.46
CA LEU A 89 10.59 -20.00 25.11
C LEU A 89 10.85 -20.62 26.48
N TYR A 90 9.82 -20.78 27.33
CA TYR A 90 9.96 -21.40 28.64
C TYR A 90 10.34 -22.88 28.53
N HIS A 91 9.78 -23.61 27.58
CA HIS A 91 10.17 -24.99 27.31
C HIS A 91 11.65 -25.07 26.92
N ASP A 92 12.08 -24.24 25.98
CA ASP A 92 13.47 -24.21 25.54
C ASP A 92 14.40 -23.83 26.71
N ILE A 93 14.11 -22.77 27.47
CA ILE A 93 14.89 -22.37 28.65
C ILE A 93 14.96 -23.50 29.69
N SER A 94 13.85 -24.17 29.99
CA SER A 94 13.85 -25.28 30.96
C SER A 94 14.75 -26.43 30.52
N LYS A 95 14.70 -26.76 29.22
CA LYS A 95 15.53 -27.80 28.61
C LYS A 95 17.02 -27.42 28.60
N TYR A 96 17.35 -26.16 28.33
CA TYR A 96 18.73 -25.66 28.43
C TYR A 96 19.23 -25.65 29.88
N ASN A 97 18.39 -25.31 30.85
CA ASN A 97 18.77 -25.33 32.28
C ASN A 97 19.02 -26.75 32.80
N GLU A 98 18.27 -27.75 32.32
CA GLU A 98 18.52 -29.16 32.63
C GLU A 98 19.85 -29.67 32.06
N LEU A 99 20.24 -29.21 30.86
CA LEU A 99 21.53 -29.53 30.24
C LEU A 99 22.71 -28.84 30.97
N LYS A 100 22.46 -27.63 31.50
CA LYS A 100 23.44 -26.84 32.28
C LYS A 100 23.98 -27.57 33.50
N THR A 101 23.20 -28.45 34.13
CA THR A 101 23.64 -29.21 35.32
C THR A 101 24.75 -30.23 34.98
N GLN A 102 25.05 -30.45 33.69
CA GLN A 102 26.08 -31.37 33.20
C GLN A 102 27.26 -30.68 32.47
N GLU A 103 27.16 -29.38 32.12
CA GLU A 103 28.07 -28.65 31.20
C GLU A 103 28.78 -27.40 31.80
N GLU A 104 28.66 -27.15 33.10
CA GLU A 104 29.20 -25.94 33.79
C GLU A 104 30.73 -25.67 33.63
N ALA A 105 31.50 -26.57 33.05
CA ALA A 105 32.93 -26.36 32.73
C ALA A 105 33.20 -25.81 31.31
N GLN A 106 32.20 -25.78 30.41
CA GLN A 106 32.39 -25.42 29.00
C GLN A 106 31.81 -24.03 28.62
N GLU A 107 30.91 -23.48 29.44
CA GLU A 107 30.17 -22.23 29.16
C GLU A 107 30.98 -20.93 29.23
N GLU A 108 32.15 -20.88 29.90
CA GLU A 108 32.99 -19.66 29.88
C GLU A 108 33.55 -19.35 28.48
N THR A 109 33.52 -20.32 27.56
CA THR A 109 33.98 -20.22 26.17
C THR A 109 32.87 -19.97 25.14
N ASP A 110 31.62 -20.36 25.42
CA ASP A 110 30.58 -20.47 24.39
C ASP A 110 29.85 -19.15 24.08
N TRP A 111 29.71 -18.23 25.04
CA TRP A 111 29.11 -16.91 24.74
C TRP A 111 29.96 -16.11 23.74
N LYS A 112 31.29 -16.32 23.73
CA LYS A 112 32.21 -15.74 22.75
C LYS A 112 32.05 -16.36 21.37
N LEU A 113 31.65 -17.64 21.28
CA LEU A 113 31.31 -18.29 20.01
C LEU A 113 29.98 -17.79 19.47
N VAL A 114 28.99 -17.52 20.35
CA VAL A 114 27.69 -16.96 19.97
C VAL A 114 27.81 -15.51 19.47
N ASP A 115 28.68 -14.69 20.04
CA ASP A 115 28.92 -13.32 19.59
C ASP A 115 29.31 -13.26 18.09
N GLY A 116 30.14 -14.22 17.63
CA GLY A 116 30.49 -14.36 16.22
C GLY A 116 29.34 -14.82 15.31
N ASP A 117 28.40 -15.59 15.86
CA ASP A 117 27.27 -16.16 15.12
C ASP A 117 26.07 -15.21 14.99
N VAL A 118 25.88 -14.27 15.93
CA VAL A 118 24.84 -13.22 15.82
C VAL A 118 25.03 -12.34 14.58
N PHE A 119 26.28 -12.12 14.18
CA PHE A 119 26.61 -11.32 12.99
C PHE A 119 26.80 -12.16 11.72
N ARG A 120 26.49 -13.46 11.76
CA ARG A 120 26.56 -14.32 10.58
C ARG A 120 25.48 -13.89 9.58
N PRO A 121 25.84 -13.65 8.31
CA PRO A 121 24.85 -13.30 7.30
C PRO A 121 23.89 -14.48 7.10
N PRO A 122 22.57 -14.23 7.03
CA PRO A 122 21.59 -15.28 6.76
C PRO A 122 21.77 -15.82 5.33
N ASN A 123 21.35 -17.08 5.11
CA ASN A 123 21.53 -17.77 3.82
C ASN A 123 20.95 -17.00 2.62
N ASN A 124 19.85 -16.25 2.85
CA ASN A 124 19.20 -15.39 1.86
C ASN A 124 19.22 -13.90 2.27
N SER A 125 20.41 -13.37 2.58
CA SER A 125 20.61 -11.97 2.99
C SER A 125 20.05 -10.94 2.00
N ASP A 126 20.21 -11.16 0.70
CA ASP A 126 19.65 -10.30 -0.35
C ASP A 126 18.13 -10.10 -0.18
N LEU A 127 17.38 -11.20 -0.02
CA LEU A 127 15.92 -11.17 0.05
C LEU A 127 15.44 -10.48 1.32
N LEU A 128 16.09 -10.78 2.45
CA LEU A 128 15.79 -10.13 3.71
C LEU A 128 15.95 -8.61 3.61
N CYS A 129 17.03 -8.13 2.98
CA CYS A 129 17.25 -6.71 2.76
C CYS A 129 16.13 -6.07 1.92
N VAL A 130 15.68 -6.74 0.85
CA VAL A 130 14.57 -6.24 0.03
C VAL A 130 13.28 -6.13 0.86
N TYR A 131 12.90 -7.18 1.58
CA TYR A 131 11.65 -7.19 2.35
C TYR A 131 11.66 -6.16 3.49
N VAL A 132 12.77 -6.03 4.22
CA VAL A 132 12.90 -5.03 5.28
C VAL A 132 12.79 -3.62 4.71
N GLY A 133 13.48 -3.33 3.60
CA GLY A 133 13.40 -2.01 2.99
C GLY A 133 12.02 -1.68 2.45
N THR A 134 11.37 -2.62 1.77
CA THR A 134 9.99 -2.45 1.29
C THR A 134 9.02 -2.23 2.47
N GLY A 135 9.22 -2.94 3.59
CA GLY A 135 8.45 -2.72 4.82
C GLY A 135 8.61 -1.30 5.38
N VAL A 136 9.84 -0.77 5.41
CA VAL A 136 10.11 0.63 5.79
C VAL A 136 9.43 1.62 4.84
N GLN A 137 9.38 1.31 3.53
CA GLN A 137 8.63 2.13 2.55
C GLN A 137 7.16 2.23 2.91
N PHE A 138 6.52 1.08 3.13
CA PHE A 138 5.09 1.00 3.40
C PHE A 138 4.75 1.70 4.72
N PHE A 139 5.55 1.47 5.75
CA PHE A 139 5.37 2.13 7.02
C PHE A 139 5.48 3.66 6.89
N GLY A 140 6.52 4.16 6.21
CA GLY A 140 6.69 5.59 5.94
C GLY A 140 5.54 6.17 5.12
N MET A 141 5.08 5.45 4.09
CA MET A 141 3.92 5.87 3.29
C MET A 141 2.66 5.99 4.13
N ILE A 142 2.33 4.97 4.92
CA ILE A 142 1.13 4.95 5.75
C ILE A 142 1.15 6.14 6.72
N LEU A 143 2.29 6.38 7.37
CA LEU A 143 2.44 7.52 8.27
C LEU A 143 2.24 8.86 7.56
N VAL A 144 2.88 9.08 6.41
CA VAL A 144 2.75 10.36 5.68
C VAL A 144 1.34 10.55 5.13
N ILE A 145 0.73 9.51 4.55
CA ILE A 145 -0.65 9.57 4.06
C ILE A 145 -1.60 9.86 5.21
N MET A 146 -1.42 9.20 6.36
CA MET A 146 -2.25 9.44 7.55
C MET A 146 -2.09 10.88 8.05
N LEU A 147 -0.89 11.44 8.05
CA LEU A 147 -0.66 12.85 8.41
C LEU A 147 -1.34 13.80 7.42
N LEU A 148 -1.20 13.58 6.11
CA LEU A 148 -1.85 14.39 5.08
C LEU A 148 -3.38 14.29 5.12
N ALA A 149 -3.91 13.11 5.47
CA ALA A 149 -5.33 12.88 5.68
C ALA A 149 -5.84 13.69 6.88
N ASN A 150 -5.14 13.64 8.02
CA ASN A 150 -5.49 14.39 9.22
C ASN A 150 -5.42 15.92 9.01
N LEU A 151 -4.49 16.39 8.17
CA LEU A 151 -4.38 17.81 7.80
C LEU A 151 -5.44 18.25 6.78
N GLY A 152 -6.26 17.34 6.26
CA GLY A 152 -7.33 17.66 5.31
C GLY A 152 -6.86 17.92 3.87
N PHE A 153 -5.60 17.63 3.52
CA PHE A 153 -5.09 17.79 2.16
C PHE A 153 -5.66 16.77 1.16
N LEU A 154 -6.22 15.67 1.67
CA LEU A 154 -6.85 14.62 0.87
C LEU A 154 -8.37 14.81 0.86
N SER A 155 -8.87 15.75 0.05
CA SER A 155 -10.32 15.91 -0.14
C SER A 155 -10.89 14.79 -1.03
N PRO A 156 -11.96 14.08 -0.60
CA PRO A 156 -12.63 13.04 -1.40
C PRO A 156 -13.28 13.58 -2.69
N SER A 157 -13.37 14.91 -2.83
CA SER A 157 -13.83 15.61 -4.04
C SER A 157 -12.96 15.33 -5.27
N ASN A 158 -11.65 15.14 -5.08
CA ASN A 158 -10.73 14.92 -6.19
C ASN A 158 -10.63 13.43 -6.52
N ARG A 159 -11.55 12.94 -7.37
CA ARG A 159 -11.55 11.55 -7.86
C ARG A 159 -10.23 11.24 -8.59
N GLY A 160 -9.32 10.56 -7.90
CA GLY A 160 -7.98 10.21 -8.41
C GLY A 160 -6.82 11.00 -7.77
N GLY A 161 -7.09 12.11 -7.08
CA GLY A 161 -6.05 12.88 -6.38
C GLY A 161 -5.33 12.07 -5.30
N LEU A 162 -6.07 11.23 -4.57
CA LEU A 162 -5.51 10.31 -3.59
C LEU A 162 -4.54 9.32 -4.24
N MET A 163 -4.92 8.71 -5.37
CA MET A 163 -4.04 7.76 -6.09
C MET A 163 -2.75 8.43 -6.57
N THR A 164 -2.85 9.66 -7.09
CA THR A 164 -1.67 10.43 -7.52
C THR A 164 -0.75 10.77 -6.36
N ILE A 165 -1.31 11.19 -5.21
CA ILE A 165 -0.51 11.50 -4.00
C ILE A 165 0.14 10.23 -3.45
N MET A 166 -0.56 9.09 -3.44
CA MET A 166 0.02 7.80 -3.04
C MET A 166 1.19 7.42 -3.94
N LEU A 167 1.08 7.59 -5.26
CA LEU A 167 2.17 7.33 -6.20
C LEU A 167 3.36 8.27 -5.98
N LEU A 168 3.11 9.55 -5.75
CA LEU A 168 4.18 10.52 -5.46
C LEU A 168 4.92 10.17 -4.17
N ILE A 169 4.18 9.90 -3.09
CA ILE A 169 4.77 9.50 -1.80
C ILE A 169 5.53 8.18 -1.94
N TRP A 170 5.01 7.22 -2.71
CA TRP A 170 5.72 5.97 -3.01
C TRP A 170 7.09 6.24 -3.62
N VAL A 171 7.14 7.11 -4.63
CA VAL A 171 8.39 7.52 -5.27
C VAL A 171 9.31 8.20 -4.25
N PHE A 172 8.84 9.19 -3.49
CA PHE A 172 9.68 9.88 -2.49
C PHE A 172 10.21 8.95 -1.39
N MET A 173 9.39 8.00 -0.91
CA MET A 173 9.78 7.03 0.11
C MET A 173 10.84 6.04 -0.36
N GLY A 174 11.13 5.98 -1.67
CA GLY A 174 12.18 5.14 -2.22
C GLY A 174 13.58 5.44 -1.66
N ILE A 175 13.83 6.67 -1.17
CA ILE A 175 15.08 6.98 -0.45
C ILE A 175 15.23 6.14 0.83
N LEU A 176 14.15 5.96 1.60
CA LEU A 176 14.18 5.20 2.85
C LEU A 176 14.36 3.72 2.59
N VAL A 177 13.78 3.20 1.51
CA VAL A 177 13.96 1.81 1.07
C VAL A 177 15.39 1.52 0.71
N VAL A 178 15.96 2.35 -0.16
CA VAL A 178 17.34 2.17 -0.59
C VAL A 178 18.27 2.33 0.60
N TYR A 179 18.05 3.33 1.45
CA TYR A 179 18.87 3.54 2.64
C TYR A 179 18.84 2.35 3.62
N SER A 180 17.65 1.91 4.03
CA SER A 180 17.50 0.81 5.00
C SER A 180 18.01 -0.52 4.44
N SER A 181 17.65 -0.87 3.20
CA SER A 181 18.11 -2.11 2.55
C SER A 181 19.61 -2.11 2.34
N ALA A 182 20.16 -1.00 1.85
CA ALA A 182 21.59 -0.88 1.58
C ALA A 182 22.38 -0.93 2.89
N ARG A 183 21.92 -0.28 3.96
CA ARG A 183 22.58 -0.38 5.29
C ARG A 183 22.59 -1.81 5.81
N LEU A 184 21.45 -2.50 5.75
CA LEU A 184 21.35 -3.89 6.19
C LEU A 184 22.22 -4.82 5.32
N TYR A 185 22.28 -4.58 4.01
CA TYR A 185 23.12 -5.33 3.09
C TYR A 185 24.62 -5.17 3.39
N LYS A 186 25.03 -3.97 3.82
CA LYS A 186 26.40 -3.68 4.28
C LYS A 186 26.77 -4.50 5.51
N MET A 187 25.84 -4.61 6.46
CA MET A 187 26.04 -5.36 7.71
C MET A 187 26.27 -6.85 7.43
N PHE A 188 25.61 -7.39 6.41
CA PHE A 188 25.82 -8.77 5.96
C PHE A 188 27.03 -8.96 5.03
N LYS A 189 27.96 -7.98 4.99
CA LYS A 189 29.17 -8.01 4.16
C LYS A 189 28.89 -8.11 2.65
N GLY A 190 27.70 -7.69 2.20
CA GLY A 190 27.34 -7.63 0.80
C GLY A 190 28.10 -6.53 0.05
N SER A 191 28.75 -6.89 -1.06
CA SER A 191 29.53 -5.96 -1.89
C SER A 191 28.78 -5.48 -3.14
N GLU A 192 27.74 -6.18 -3.57
CA GLU A 192 27.02 -5.94 -4.84
C GLU A 192 25.85 -4.94 -4.71
N TRP A 193 26.13 -3.70 -4.32
CA TRP A 193 25.14 -2.61 -4.14
C TRP A 193 24.18 -2.42 -5.31
N LYS A 194 24.71 -2.54 -6.54
CA LYS A 194 23.91 -2.34 -7.75
C LYS A 194 22.87 -3.44 -7.95
N LYS A 195 23.23 -4.69 -7.60
CA LYS A 195 22.35 -5.85 -7.73
C LYS A 195 21.22 -5.81 -6.70
N ILE A 196 21.52 -5.46 -5.45
CA ILE A 196 20.49 -5.33 -4.42
C ILE A 196 19.53 -4.19 -4.75
N THR A 197 20.02 -3.03 -5.22
CA THR A 197 19.17 -1.92 -5.65
C THR A 197 18.28 -2.28 -6.85
N LEU A 198 18.82 -3.02 -7.82
CA LEU A 198 18.00 -3.54 -8.93
C LEU A 198 16.91 -4.49 -8.43
N ARG A 199 17.23 -5.39 -7.50
CA ARG A 199 16.24 -6.30 -6.89
C ARG A 199 15.14 -5.55 -6.15
N ILE A 200 15.48 -4.52 -5.38
CA ILE A 200 14.51 -3.65 -4.70
C ILE A 200 13.58 -2.97 -5.70
N ALA A 201 14.15 -2.38 -6.75
CA ALA A 201 13.39 -1.62 -7.73
C ALA A 201 12.44 -2.50 -8.56
N VAL A 202 12.79 -3.78 -8.75
CA VAL A 202 12.06 -4.70 -9.62
C VAL A 202 11.13 -5.64 -8.85
N MET A 203 11.58 -6.26 -7.75
CA MET A 203 10.93 -7.45 -7.19
C MET A 203 9.48 -7.21 -6.74
N PHE A 204 9.25 -6.17 -5.93
CA PHE A 204 7.91 -5.88 -5.42
C PHE A 204 6.97 -5.25 -6.47
N PRO A 205 7.39 -4.24 -7.26
CA PRO A 205 6.50 -3.70 -8.28
C PRO A 205 6.26 -4.69 -9.43
N ALA A 206 7.19 -5.62 -9.72
CA ALA A 206 6.98 -6.70 -10.69
C ALA A 206 5.88 -7.65 -10.24
N SER A 207 5.88 -8.07 -8.97
CA SER A 207 4.87 -8.99 -8.45
C SER A 207 3.48 -8.36 -8.48
N VAL A 208 3.35 -7.10 -8.04
CA VAL A 208 2.08 -6.35 -8.10
C VAL A 208 1.62 -6.14 -9.53
N SER A 209 2.54 -5.77 -10.43
CA SER A 209 2.22 -5.59 -11.86
C SER A 209 1.76 -6.91 -12.47
N ALA A 210 2.44 -8.03 -12.20
CA ALA A 210 2.05 -9.33 -12.72
C ALA A 210 0.63 -9.72 -12.28
N ILE A 211 0.30 -9.54 -10.99
CA ILE A 211 -1.05 -9.77 -10.47
C ILE A 211 -2.06 -8.85 -11.18
N PHE A 212 -1.74 -7.56 -11.30
CA PHE A 212 -2.58 -6.59 -11.98
C PHE A 212 -2.85 -6.96 -13.45
N PHE A 213 -1.83 -7.36 -14.21
CA PHE A 213 -1.96 -7.78 -15.59
C PHE A 213 -2.82 -9.04 -15.75
N VAL A 214 -2.62 -10.04 -14.86
CA VAL A 214 -3.44 -11.26 -14.86
C VAL A 214 -4.90 -10.93 -14.58
N LEU A 215 -5.17 -10.15 -13.52
CA LEU A 215 -6.53 -9.75 -13.17
C LEU A 215 -7.18 -8.92 -14.29
N ASN A 216 -6.47 -7.94 -14.86
CA ASN A 216 -7.04 -7.13 -15.94
C ASN A 216 -7.25 -7.95 -17.22
N GLY A 217 -6.41 -8.95 -17.48
CA GLY A 217 -6.60 -9.91 -18.58
C GLY A 217 -7.88 -10.73 -18.42
N LEU A 218 -8.16 -11.23 -17.21
CA LEU A 218 -9.41 -11.95 -16.91
C LEU A 218 -10.65 -11.05 -17.09
N ILE A 219 -10.55 -9.80 -16.67
CA ILE A 219 -11.65 -8.81 -16.75
C ILE A 219 -11.96 -8.43 -18.21
N TRP A 220 -10.96 -8.45 -19.09
CA TRP A 220 -11.12 -8.04 -20.49
C TRP A 220 -12.17 -8.85 -21.26
N GLY A 221 -12.35 -10.13 -20.90
CA GLY A 221 -13.34 -11.02 -21.53
C GLY A 221 -14.79 -10.58 -21.33
N GLN A 222 -15.09 -9.75 -20.31
CA GLN A 222 -16.46 -9.34 -19.97
C GLN A 222 -16.87 -7.97 -20.54
N LYS A 223 -16.01 -7.33 -21.36
CA LYS A 223 -16.21 -5.94 -21.86
C LYS A 223 -16.63 -4.90 -20.79
N PRO A 224 -16.15 -4.94 -19.53
CA PRO A 224 -16.59 -3.95 -18.55
C PRO A 224 -15.91 -2.61 -18.80
N SER A 225 -16.66 -1.52 -18.58
CA SER A 225 -16.21 -0.13 -18.71
C SER A 225 -15.06 0.26 -17.76
N GLY A 226 -14.67 -0.62 -16.83
CA GLY A 226 -13.59 -0.42 -15.85
C GLY A 226 -12.28 -1.13 -16.18
N ALA A 227 -12.19 -1.90 -17.27
CA ALA A 227 -10.93 -2.52 -17.67
C ALA A 227 -9.92 -1.45 -18.10
N MET A 228 -8.71 -1.51 -17.57
CA MET A 228 -7.66 -0.56 -17.94
C MET A 228 -7.23 -0.81 -19.39
N SER A 229 -7.12 0.27 -20.19
CA SER A 229 -6.70 0.17 -21.58
C SER A 229 -5.25 -0.34 -21.71
N PHE A 230 -4.94 -1.00 -22.83
CA PHE A 230 -3.57 -1.46 -23.09
C PHE A 230 -2.54 -0.33 -23.06
N GLY A 231 -2.91 0.87 -23.55
CA GLY A 231 -2.02 2.03 -23.55
C GLY A 231 -1.63 2.49 -22.15
N THR A 232 -2.59 2.53 -21.22
CA THR A 232 -2.34 2.87 -19.81
C THR A 232 -1.43 1.86 -19.11
N MET A 233 -1.54 0.57 -19.45
CA MET A 233 -0.63 -0.45 -18.91
C MET A 233 0.82 -0.25 -19.37
N PHE A 234 1.01 0.03 -20.66
CA PHE A 234 2.34 0.30 -21.21
C PHE A 234 2.95 1.57 -20.61
N ALA A 235 2.12 2.60 -20.40
CA ALA A 235 2.54 3.83 -19.72
C ALA A 235 3.01 3.58 -18.27
N LEU A 236 2.34 2.69 -17.52
CA LEU A 236 2.77 2.32 -16.16
C LEU A 236 4.13 1.60 -16.15
N ILE A 237 4.36 0.67 -17.10
CA ILE A 237 5.67 0.02 -17.26
C ILE A 237 6.75 1.06 -17.60
N PHE A 238 6.45 1.97 -18.54
CA PHE A 238 7.39 3.02 -18.94
C PHE A 238 7.71 3.97 -17.78
N LEU A 239 6.73 4.37 -16.98
CA LEU A 239 6.93 5.21 -15.80
C LEU A 239 7.80 4.48 -14.76
N TRP A 240 7.55 3.19 -14.54
CA TRP A 240 8.31 2.38 -13.59
C TRP A 240 9.78 2.20 -14.01
N PHE A 241 10.05 1.73 -15.23
CA PHE A 241 11.42 1.53 -15.71
C PHE A 241 12.13 2.84 -16.09
N GLY A 242 11.41 3.82 -16.62
CA GLY A 242 11.96 5.08 -17.11
C GLY A 242 12.23 6.11 -16.02
N ILE A 243 11.41 6.12 -14.96
CA ILE A 243 11.55 7.09 -13.86
C ILE A 243 11.99 6.39 -12.58
N SER A 244 11.22 5.41 -12.09
CA SER A 244 11.47 4.86 -10.75
C SER A 244 12.82 4.16 -10.68
N VAL A 245 13.13 3.21 -11.59
CA VAL A 245 14.38 2.44 -11.53
C VAL A 245 15.63 3.35 -11.50
N PRO A 246 15.82 4.34 -12.40
CA PRO A 246 16.92 5.29 -12.29
C PRO A 246 16.95 6.06 -10.97
N LEU A 247 15.79 6.42 -10.43
CA LEU A 247 15.67 7.12 -9.15
C LEU A 247 16.20 6.27 -7.98
N TYR A 248 15.95 4.95 -7.98
CA TYR A 248 16.52 4.03 -7.00
C TYR A 248 18.06 4.04 -7.01
N PHE A 249 18.67 4.10 -8.20
CA PHE A 249 20.13 4.25 -8.32
C PHE A 249 20.62 5.63 -7.89
N TRP A 250 19.83 6.68 -8.13
CA TRP A 250 20.16 8.02 -7.65
C TRP A 250 20.13 8.10 -6.12
N TRP A 251 19.11 7.55 -5.47
CA TRP A 251 19.08 7.44 -4.01
C TRP A 251 20.20 6.57 -3.46
N LEU A 252 20.58 5.50 -4.17
CA LEU A 252 21.72 4.68 -3.78
C LEU A 252 23.00 5.51 -3.70
N TYR A 253 23.21 6.43 -4.62
CA TYR A 253 24.38 7.33 -4.61
C TYR A 253 24.44 8.15 -3.31
N TRP A 254 23.31 8.71 -2.85
CA TRP A 254 23.22 9.47 -1.60
C TRP A 254 23.23 8.59 -0.34
N ALA A 255 22.70 7.37 -0.42
CA ALA A 255 22.62 6.44 0.71
C ALA A 255 23.95 5.72 1.03
N ARG A 256 25.05 6.03 0.32
CA ARG A 256 26.38 5.45 0.59
C ARG A 256 26.94 5.99 1.91
N LYS A 257 26.63 5.31 3.01
CA LYS A 257 27.29 5.45 4.31
C LYS A 257 28.22 4.25 4.58
N PRO A 258 29.26 4.38 5.43
CA PRO A 258 30.03 3.23 5.89
C PRO A 258 29.13 2.20 6.60
N ALA A 259 29.62 0.95 6.68
CA ALA A 259 28.93 -0.10 7.42
C ALA A 259 28.73 0.32 8.88
N ILE A 260 27.65 -0.14 9.51
CA ILE A 260 27.52 -0.03 10.96
C ILE A 260 28.58 -0.98 11.54
N GLU A 261 29.49 -0.45 12.35
CA GLU A 261 30.40 -1.30 13.11
C GLU A 261 29.59 -2.04 14.17
N ASN A 262 29.83 -3.34 14.28
CA ASN A 262 29.23 -4.13 15.33
C ASN A 262 29.71 -3.61 16.69
N PRO A 263 28.84 -3.53 17.70
CA PRO A 263 29.27 -3.21 19.06
C PRO A 263 30.35 -4.21 19.46
N LYS A 264 31.56 -3.73 19.71
CA LYS A 264 32.62 -4.56 20.29
C LYS A 264 32.35 -4.60 21.78
N ALA A 265 32.30 -5.79 22.37
CA ALA A 265 32.44 -5.90 23.81
C ALA A 265 33.85 -5.39 24.15
N ASP A 266 33.94 -4.29 24.90
CA ASP A 266 35.21 -3.83 25.45
C ASP A 266 35.76 -4.92 26.39
N PRO A 267 37.08 -5.20 26.35
CA PRO A 267 37.71 -6.30 27.09
C PRO A 267 37.66 -6.11 28.62
#